data_AF-A0A0C9UD61-F1
#
_entry.id   AF-A0A0C9UD61-F1
#
_cell.length_a   1.000
_cell.length_b   1.000
_cell.length_c   1.000
_cell.angle_alpha   90.00
_cell.angle_beta   90.00
_cell.angle_gamma   90.00
#
_symmetry.space_group_name_H-M   'P 1'
#
loop_
_entity.id
_entity.type
_entity.pdbx_description
1 polymer ?
#
loop_
_entity_poly.entity_id
_entity_poly.type
_entity_poly.pdbx_seq_one_letter_code
_entity_poly.pdbx_strand_id
1 'polypeptide(L)'
;MSSSLSNSPSPHDELWNVANPDMDALDTIITQHFHADTLERVALGDGGYGRAFIYTFNNGRQVVAKVILPVRPVFKTESEVAAMILVKEKTSIPVPDVYLYCSTADNPVRAEWILMQYLQGERFTDCFEDLSNEKRYRTAKDLAKIISPIFNITASYCGSVLPGSWCNALRYPIASPFHKANEKEDVSRLFLQTGILDPLSGLRIGPINDSVFLDYPNQVPLKLCGPFRSDQEWMEAAAYLGIPGTRTTDIKNRYSFDKLVEVFDIAKQFEYP
;
A
#
# COMPACT_ATOMS: atom_id res chain seq x y z
N MET A 1 21.48 -38.94 -14.18
CA MET A 1 22.09 -37.93 -13.30
C MET A 1 21.04 -36.85 -13.09
N SER A 2 20.33 -36.91 -11.97
CA SER A 2 19.32 -35.92 -11.58
C SER A 2 20.03 -34.66 -11.11
N SER A 3 19.92 -33.57 -11.86
CA SER A 3 20.39 -32.25 -11.44
C SER A 3 19.51 -31.77 -10.27
N SER A 4 20.09 -31.75 -9.08
CA SER A 4 19.53 -31.07 -7.91
C SER A 4 19.41 -29.58 -8.22
N LEU A 5 18.19 -29.11 -8.47
CA LEU A 5 17.86 -27.68 -8.48
C LEU A 5 18.25 -27.13 -7.10
N SER A 6 19.08 -26.10 -7.07
CA SER A 6 19.46 -25.40 -5.85
C SER A 6 18.21 -24.75 -5.22
N ASN A 7 17.83 -25.21 -4.03
CA ASN A 7 16.73 -24.66 -3.21
C ASN A 7 17.10 -23.32 -2.54
N SER A 8 17.73 -22.39 -3.26
CA SER A 8 17.94 -21.04 -2.74
C SER A 8 16.60 -20.30 -2.72
N PRO A 9 16.21 -19.67 -1.59
CA PRO A 9 14.97 -18.90 -1.51
C PRO A 9 14.94 -17.80 -2.57
N SER A 10 13.75 -17.44 -3.06
CA SER A 10 13.65 -16.30 -3.97
C SER A 10 14.00 -15.00 -3.22
N PRO A 11 14.42 -13.92 -3.90
CA PRO A 11 14.63 -12.63 -3.25
C PRO A 11 13.41 -12.13 -2.47
N HIS A 12 12.19 -12.49 -2.89
CA HIS A 12 10.96 -12.19 -2.16
C HIS A 12 10.85 -12.99 -0.86
N ASP A 13 11.18 -14.28 -0.89
CA ASP A 13 11.20 -15.13 0.31
C ASP A 13 12.27 -14.68 1.31
N GLU A 14 13.43 -14.23 0.82
CA GLU A 14 14.50 -13.67 1.65
C GLU A 14 14.01 -12.45 2.44
N LEU A 15 13.25 -11.52 1.81
CA LEU A 15 12.69 -10.37 2.52
C LEU A 15 11.76 -10.78 3.67
N TRP A 16 10.91 -11.79 3.44
CA TRP A 16 10.03 -12.32 4.46
C TRP A 16 10.77 -13.06 5.56
N ASN A 17 11.83 -13.80 5.22
CA ASN A 17 12.68 -14.49 6.18
C ASN A 17 13.46 -13.51 7.05
N VAL A 18 13.91 -12.38 6.50
CA VAL A 18 14.59 -11.31 7.24
C VAL A 18 13.61 -10.58 8.16
N ALA A 19 12.42 -10.22 7.66
CA ALA A 19 11.41 -9.57 8.49
C ALA A 19 10.91 -10.51 9.61
N ASN A 20 10.77 -11.80 9.31
CA ASN A 20 10.35 -12.86 10.21
C ASN A 20 9.15 -12.45 11.10
N PRO A 21 7.97 -12.10 10.55
CA PRO A 21 6.86 -11.63 11.36
C PRO A 21 6.40 -12.68 12.39
N ASP A 22 6.12 -12.23 13.61
CA ASP A 22 5.57 -13.08 14.69
C ASP A 22 4.05 -13.21 14.53
N MET A 23 3.63 -14.31 13.93
CA MET A 23 2.22 -14.57 13.66
C MET A 23 1.43 -14.97 14.91
N ASP A 24 2.09 -15.53 15.93
CA ASP A 24 1.44 -15.87 17.21
C ASP A 24 1.10 -14.60 18.00
N ALA A 25 1.99 -13.61 17.93
CA ALA A 25 1.72 -12.27 18.45
C ALA A 25 0.54 -11.61 17.73
N LEU A 26 0.44 -11.76 16.39
CA LEU A 26 -0.69 -11.25 15.62
C LEU A 26 -2.00 -11.93 16.03
N ASP A 27 -1.99 -13.26 16.17
CA ASP A 27 -3.16 -14.04 16.61
C ASP A 27 -3.64 -13.60 17.99
N THR A 28 -2.70 -13.33 18.90
CA THR A 28 -2.99 -12.80 20.24
C THR A 28 -3.66 -11.43 20.18
N ILE A 29 -3.11 -10.50 19.39
CA ILE A 29 -3.66 -9.14 19.21
C ILE A 29 -5.09 -9.22 18.65
N ILE A 30 -5.32 -10.05 17.64
CA ILE A 30 -6.61 -10.20 16.98
C ILE A 30 -7.65 -10.77 17.95
N THR A 31 -7.30 -11.84 18.66
CA THR A 31 -8.18 -12.50 19.65
C THR A 31 -8.54 -11.54 20.79
N GLN A 32 -7.57 -10.76 21.28
CA GLN A 32 -7.81 -9.75 22.31
C GLN A 32 -8.71 -8.61 21.82
N HIS A 33 -8.49 -8.13 20.59
CA HIS A 33 -9.27 -7.03 20.02
C HIS A 33 -10.73 -7.39 19.79
N PHE A 34 -11.00 -8.60 19.29
CA PHE A 34 -12.38 -9.04 19.01
C PHE A 34 -13.05 -9.78 20.16
N HIS A 35 -12.32 -10.11 21.22
CA HIS A 35 -12.81 -10.92 22.34
C HIS A 35 -13.43 -12.25 21.86
N ALA A 36 -12.79 -12.90 20.89
CA ALA A 36 -13.28 -14.13 20.27
C ALA A 36 -12.12 -15.02 19.84
N ASP A 37 -12.26 -16.33 20.04
CA ASP A 37 -11.25 -17.32 19.67
C ASP A 37 -11.21 -17.54 18.16
N THR A 38 -10.01 -17.61 17.60
CA THR A 38 -9.77 -17.94 16.20
C THR A 38 -9.98 -19.45 15.99
N LEU A 39 -10.93 -19.82 15.12
CA LEU A 39 -11.10 -21.21 14.70
C LEU A 39 -10.13 -21.58 13.57
N GLU A 40 -9.97 -20.65 12.63
CA GLU A 40 -9.21 -20.90 11.41
C GLU A 40 -8.53 -19.62 10.93
N ARG A 41 -7.30 -19.77 10.42
CA ARG A 41 -6.55 -18.76 9.69
C ARG A 41 -6.18 -19.31 8.31
N VAL A 42 -6.70 -18.69 7.25
CA VAL A 42 -6.45 -19.10 5.85
C VAL A 42 -5.69 -18.00 5.12
N ALA A 43 -4.57 -18.35 4.48
CA ALA A 43 -3.83 -17.40 3.64
C ALA A 43 -4.61 -17.10 2.35
N LEU A 44 -4.75 -15.82 1.99
CA LEU A 44 -5.37 -15.36 0.74
C LEU A 44 -4.40 -15.28 -0.44
N GLY A 45 -3.10 -15.46 -0.16
CA GLY A 45 -2.02 -15.41 -1.13
C GLY A 45 -0.96 -14.37 -0.81
N ASP A 46 0.17 -14.50 -1.49
CA ASP A 46 1.31 -13.59 -1.40
C ASP A 46 1.13 -12.43 -2.39
N GLY A 47 1.09 -11.22 -1.87
CA GLY A 47 1.32 -10.02 -2.66
C GLY A 47 2.82 -9.68 -2.72
N GLY A 48 3.19 -8.72 -3.56
CA GLY A 48 4.59 -8.30 -3.70
C GLY A 48 5.25 -7.89 -2.38
N TYR A 49 4.50 -7.26 -1.48
CA TYR A 49 5.02 -6.69 -0.22
C TYR A 49 4.07 -6.88 0.96
N GLY A 50 3.09 -7.78 0.85
CA GLY A 50 2.13 -8.03 1.90
C GLY A 50 1.50 -9.40 1.78
N ARG A 51 1.18 -10.01 2.92
CA ARG A 51 0.52 -11.30 3.07
C ARG A 51 -0.81 -11.07 3.76
N ALA A 52 -1.89 -11.54 3.15
CA ALA A 52 -3.23 -11.40 3.71
C ALA A 52 -3.76 -12.75 4.20
N PHE A 53 -4.49 -12.72 5.30
CA PHE A 53 -5.07 -13.89 5.95
C PHE A 53 -6.52 -13.60 6.32
N ILE A 54 -7.42 -14.54 6.04
CA ILE A 54 -8.76 -14.55 6.63
C ILE A 54 -8.68 -15.25 7.98
N TYR A 55 -9.23 -14.61 9.00
CA TYR A 55 -9.49 -15.18 10.30
C TYR A 55 -10.98 -15.44 10.43
N THR A 56 -11.34 -16.68 10.77
CA THR A 56 -12.71 -17.07 11.09
C THR A 56 -12.80 -17.35 12.59
N PHE A 57 -13.68 -16.64 13.29
CA PHE A 57 -13.88 -16.78 14.74
C PHE A 57 -14.97 -17.79 15.11
N ASN A 58 -14.97 -18.23 16.37
CA ASN A 58 -15.96 -19.16 16.92
C ASN A 58 -17.42 -18.66 16.85
N ASN A 59 -17.61 -17.34 16.77
CA ASN A 59 -18.92 -16.69 16.63
C ASN A 59 -19.34 -16.51 15.15
N GLY A 60 -18.58 -17.06 14.19
CA GLY A 60 -18.85 -16.96 12.76
C GLY A 60 -18.41 -15.65 12.09
N ARG A 61 -17.86 -14.68 12.84
CA ARG A 61 -17.29 -13.46 12.26
C ARG A 61 -16.04 -13.80 11.45
N GLN A 62 -15.88 -13.13 10.31
CA GLN A 62 -14.66 -13.19 9.50
C GLN A 62 -14.01 -11.81 9.40
N VAL A 63 -12.68 -11.78 9.47
CA VAL A 63 -11.87 -10.56 9.30
C VAL A 63 -10.63 -10.86 8.48
N VAL A 64 -10.04 -9.82 7.89
CA VAL A 64 -8.77 -9.93 7.17
C VAL A 64 -7.67 -9.28 7.99
N ALA A 65 -6.56 -9.99 8.19
CA ALA A 65 -5.31 -9.41 8.65
C ALA A 65 -4.32 -9.38 7.49
N LYS A 66 -3.78 -8.21 7.18
CA LYS A 66 -2.74 -8.02 6.17
C LYS A 66 -1.44 -7.66 6.87
N VAL A 67 -0.45 -8.54 6.80
CA VAL A 67 0.92 -8.29 7.24
C VAL A 67 1.69 -7.67 6.09
N ILE A 68 2.47 -6.65 6.36
CA ILE A 68 3.13 -5.81 5.37
C ILE A 68 4.62 -5.76 5.67
N LEU A 69 5.43 -6.05 4.66
CA LEU A 69 6.89 -5.87 4.78
C LEU A 69 7.20 -4.38 4.95
N PRO A 70 8.12 -4.03 5.87
CA PRO A 70 8.52 -2.64 6.13
C PRO A 70 9.49 -2.15 5.04
N VAL A 71 9.09 -2.25 3.77
CA VAL A 71 9.86 -1.76 2.62
C VAL A 71 9.89 -0.24 2.64
N ARG A 72 8.73 0.42 2.75
CA ARG A 72 8.64 1.85 3.08
C ARG A 72 7.95 2.00 4.43
N PRO A 73 8.72 1.90 5.53
CA PRO A 73 8.14 1.85 6.85
C PRO A 73 7.21 3.01 7.09
N VAL A 74 6.09 2.79 7.78
CA VAL A 74 5.06 3.78 8.07
C VAL A 74 4.24 4.20 6.84
N PHE A 75 4.88 4.74 5.81
CA PHE A 75 4.20 5.40 4.69
C PHE A 75 3.21 4.51 3.96
N LYS A 76 3.62 3.27 3.67
CA LYS A 76 2.79 2.37 2.87
C LYS A 76 1.50 2.00 3.62
N THR A 77 1.63 1.59 4.88
CA THR A 77 0.47 1.19 5.70
C THR A 77 -0.43 2.37 6.01
N GLU A 78 0.14 3.52 6.38
CA GLU A 78 -0.65 4.75 6.62
C GLU A 78 -1.40 5.18 5.36
N SER A 79 -0.76 5.07 4.19
CA SER A 79 -1.39 5.49 2.93
C SER A 79 -2.51 4.54 2.50
N GLU A 80 -2.35 3.25 2.69
CA GLU A 80 -3.40 2.26 2.41
C GLU A 80 -4.64 2.49 3.29
N VAL A 81 -4.44 2.71 4.60
CA VAL A 81 -5.53 3.04 5.53
C VAL A 81 -6.20 4.36 5.16
N ALA A 82 -5.42 5.40 4.88
CA ALA A 82 -5.94 6.72 4.52
C ALA A 82 -6.72 6.70 3.19
N ALA A 83 -6.29 5.90 2.22
CA ALA A 83 -6.99 5.73 0.95
C ALA A 83 -8.36 5.04 1.15
N MET A 84 -8.46 4.02 2.01
CA MET A 84 -9.76 3.40 2.34
C MET A 84 -10.71 4.40 3.01
N ILE A 85 -10.21 5.20 3.96
CA ILE A 85 -11.00 6.27 4.60
C ILE A 85 -11.49 7.26 3.54
N LEU A 86 -10.60 7.74 2.67
CA LEU A 86 -10.94 8.70 1.61
C LEU A 86 -12.03 8.17 0.68
N VAL A 87 -11.88 6.95 0.15
CA VAL A 87 -12.85 6.35 -0.77
C VAL A 87 -14.20 6.19 -0.08
N LYS A 88 -14.21 5.76 1.18
CA LYS A 88 -15.43 5.61 1.98
C LYS A 88 -16.13 6.94 2.24
N GLU A 89 -15.37 8.02 2.48
CA GLU A 89 -15.93 9.35 2.73
C GLU A 89 -16.46 10.03 1.46
N LYS A 90 -15.79 9.80 0.32
CA LYS A 90 -16.08 10.52 -0.93
C LYS A 90 -17.00 9.77 -1.89
N THR A 91 -17.21 8.48 -1.67
CA THR A 91 -17.94 7.62 -2.62
C THR A 91 -18.86 6.65 -1.89
N SER A 92 -19.74 5.97 -2.63
CA SER A 92 -20.55 4.85 -2.13
C SER A 92 -19.88 3.49 -2.37
N ILE A 93 -18.60 3.46 -2.75
CA ILE A 93 -17.89 2.23 -3.10
C ILE A 93 -17.64 1.45 -1.81
N PRO A 94 -17.99 0.15 -1.77
CA PRO A 94 -17.68 -0.68 -0.62
C PRO A 94 -16.17 -0.91 -0.55
N VAL A 95 -15.55 -0.38 0.49
CA VAL A 95 -14.16 -0.66 0.89
C VAL A 95 -14.16 -1.24 2.31
N PRO A 96 -13.14 -2.04 2.69
CA PRO A 96 -13.10 -2.64 4.02
C PRO A 96 -13.08 -1.59 5.14
N ASP A 97 -13.84 -1.84 6.20
CA ASP A 97 -13.68 -1.11 7.46
C ASP A 97 -12.37 -1.52 8.14
N VAL A 98 -11.49 -0.55 8.41
CA VAL A 98 -10.29 -0.78 9.22
C VAL A 98 -10.67 -0.80 10.69
N TYR A 99 -10.33 -1.89 11.38
CA TYR A 99 -10.58 -2.05 12.81
C TYR A 99 -9.38 -1.61 13.66
N LEU A 100 -8.18 -1.99 13.23
CA LEU A 100 -6.94 -1.73 13.95
C LEU A 100 -5.75 -1.86 13.00
N TYR A 101 -4.69 -1.08 13.17
CA TYR A 101 -3.47 -1.26 12.37
C TYR A 101 -2.22 -0.81 13.12
N CYS A 102 -1.05 -1.32 12.70
CA CYS A 102 0.25 -0.84 13.15
C CYS A 102 1.15 -0.58 11.93
N SER A 103 1.63 0.65 11.82
CA SER A 103 2.45 1.13 10.70
C SER A 103 3.95 1.14 11.02
N THR A 104 4.39 0.50 12.11
CA THR A 104 5.81 0.33 12.43
C THR A 104 6.09 -1.13 12.74
N ALA A 105 7.29 -1.61 12.40
CA ALA A 105 7.75 -2.93 12.80
C ALA A 105 8.15 -3.01 14.29
N ASP A 106 8.23 -1.88 15.00
CA ASP A 106 8.44 -1.82 16.47
C ASP A 106 7.14 -2.16 17.21
N ASN A 107 6.70 -3.41 17.05
CA ASN A 107 5.55 -3.98 17.72
C ASN A 107 5.75 -5.51 17.87
N PRO A 108 4.95 -6.21 18.68
CA PRO A 108 5.12 -7.65 18.91
C PRO A 108 5.17 -8.51 17.64
N VAL A 109 4.47 -8.11 16.57
CA VAL A 109 4.42 -8.83 15.28
C VAL A 109 5.72 -8.67 14.48
N ARG A 110 6.58 -7.70 14.82
CA ARG A 110 7.84 -7.39 14.10
C ARG A 110 7.66 -7.02 12.62
N ALA A 111 6.45 -6.63 12.24
CA ALA A 111 6.09 -6.17 10.90
C ALA A 111 4.91 -5.20 10.98
N GLU A 112 4.66 -4.48 9.91
CA GLU A 112 3.46 -3.66 9.79
C GLU A 112 2.25 -4.54 9.53
N TRP A 113 1.06 -4.10 9.94
CA TRP A 113 -0.16 -4.85 9.70
C TRP A 113 -1.42 -3.99 9.72
N ILE A 114 -2.45 -4.46 9.02
CA ILE A 114 -3.80 -3.88 9.00
C ILE A 114 -4.81 -4.99 9.32
N LEU A 115 -5.69 -4.76 10.29
CA LEU A 115 -6.84 -5.58 10.63
C LEU A 115 -8.10 -4.90 10.12
N MET A 116 -8.84 -5.55 9.23
CA MET A 116 -9.96 -4.94 8.52
C MET A 116 -11.08 -5.94 8.22
N GLN A 117 -12.21 -5.41 7.80
CA GLN A 117 -13.40 -6.15 7.41
C GLN A 117 -13.09 -7.14 6.28
N TYR A 118 -13.61 -8.36 6.39
CA TYR A 118 -13.71 -9.25 5.26
C TYR A 118 -14.92 -8.86 4.39
N LEU A 119 -14.68 -8.52 3.13
CA LEU A 119 -15.75 -8.30 2.15
C LEU A 119 -16.05 -9.62 1.44
N GLN A 120 -17.26 -10.13 1.64
CA GLN A 120 -17.70 -11.38 1.02
C GLN A 120 -17.80 -11.20 -0.49
N GLY A 121 -17.15 -12.08 -1.25
CA GLY A 121 -17.20 -12.09 -2.69
C GLY A 121 -16.13 -13.00 -3.29
N GLU A 122 -16.08 -13.02 -4.61
CA GLU A 122 -15.06 -13.73 -5.39
C GLU A 122 -14.19 -12.71 -6.14
N ARG A 123 -12.90 -13.02 -6.33
CA ARG A 123 -12.04 -12.19 -7.16
C ARG A 123 -12.55 -12.26 -8.59
N PHE A 124 -12.73 -11.09 -9.21
CA PHE A 124 -13.24 -11.01 -10.58
C PHE A 124 -12.41 -11.82 -11.57
N THR A 125 -11.10 -11.88 -11.39
CA THR A 125 -10.18 -12.69 -12.21
C THR A 125 -10.50 -14.18 -12.17
N ASP A 126 -11.00 -14.68 -11.04
CA ASP A 126 -11.18 -16.10 -10.81
C ASP A 126 -12.52 -16.58 -11.39
N CYS A 127 -13.53 -15.71 -11.39
CA CYS A 127 -14.87 -16.06 -11.87
C CYS A 127 -15.20 -15.49 -13.27
N PHE A 128 -14.34 -14.67 -13.87
CA PHE A 128 -14.62 -13.98 -15.15
C PHE A 128 -15.01 -14.94 -16.27
N GLU A 129 -14.31 -16.07 -16.39
CA GLU A 129 -14.57 -17.02 -17.46
C GLU A 129 -15.93 -17.71 -17.32
N ASP A 130 -16.42 -17.88 -16.10
CA ASP A 130 -17.73 -18.47 -15.80
C ASP A 130 -18.90 -17.50 -16.01
N LEU A 131 -18.63 -16.21 -16.24
CA LEU A 131 -19.67 -15.21 -16.49
C LEU A 131 -20.20 -15.32 -17.93
N SER A 132 -21.52 -15.37 -18.08
CA SER A 132 -22.17 -15.21 -19.38
C SER A 132 -21.89 -13.82 -19.99
N ASN A 133 -22.03 -13.68 -21.31
CA ASN A 133 -21.85 -12.39 -21.99
C ASN A 133 -22.72 -11.26 -21.40
N GLU A 134 -23.95 -11.59 -21.00
CA GLU A 134 -24.83 -10.62 -20.33
C GLU A 134 -24.26 -10.18 -18.97
N LYS A 135 -23.78 -11.12 -18.15
CA LYS A 135 -23.14 -10.79 -16.87
C LYS A 135 -21.87 -9.97 -17.08
N ARG A 136 -21.01 -10.34 -18.04
CA ARG A 136 -19.80 -9.57 -18.39
C ARG A 136 -20.13 -8.12 -18.77
N TYR A 137 -21.18 -7.92 -19.58
CA TYR A 137 -21.65 -6.56 -19.94
C TYR A 137 -22.14 -5.77 -18.71
N ARG A 138 -22.92 -6.40 -17.82
CA ARG A 138 -23.36 -5.77 -16.56
C ARG A 138 -22.17 -5.43 -15.66
N THR A 139 -21.22 -6.35 -15.51
CA THR A 139 -20.00 -6.12 -14.73
C THR A 139 -19.17 -4.96 -15.29
N ALA A 140 -19.03 -4.84 -16.61
CA ALA A 140 -18.36 -3.69 -17.21
C ALA A 140 -19.04 -2.36 -16.86
N LYS A 141 -20.38 -2.33 -16.83
CA LYS A 141 -21.14 -1.15 -16.39
C LYS A 141 -20.93 -0.86 -14.90
N ASP A 142 -20.90 -1.88 -14.05
CA ASP A 142 -20.71 -1.70 -12.61
C ASP A 142 -19.28 -1.26 -12.28
N LEU A 143 -18.27 -1.79 -12.98
CA LEU A 143 -16.89 -1.30 -12.92
C LEU A 143 -16.81 0.19 -13.28
N ALA A 144 -17.47 0.62 -14.36
CA ALA A 144 -17.50 2.04 -14.73
C ALA A 144 -18.13 2.92 -13.64
N LYS A 145 -19.19 2.44 -12.96
CA LYS A 145 -19.82 3.14 -11.83
C LYS A 145 -18.92 3.20 -10.58
N ILE A 146 -18.04 2.22 -10.39
CA ILE A 146 -17.06 2.21 -9.28
C ILE A 146 -15.88 3.14 -9.62
N ILE A 147 -15.36 3.06 -10.85
CA ILE A 147 -14.18 3.82 -11.26
C ILE A 147 -14.50 5.32 -11.37
N SER A 148 -15.66 5.69 -11.91
CA SER A 148 -15.98 7.11 -12.17
C SER A 148 -15.94 8.00 -10.92
N PRO A 149 -16.53 7.63 -9.76
CA PRO A 149 -16.41 8.42 -8.53
C PRO A 149 -14.98 8.54 -8.02
N ILE A 150 -14.15 7.49 -8.14
CA ILE A 150 -12.73 7.56 -7.74
C ILE A 150 -12.00 8.62 -8.57
N PHE A 151 -12.24 8.65 -9.88
CA PHE A 151 -11.64 9.64 -10.80
C PHE A 151 -12.13 11.07 -10.57
N ASN A 152 -13.26 11.25 -9.87
CA ASN A 152 -13.76 12.56 -9.47
C ASN A 152 -13.14 13.08 -8.15
N ILE A 153 -12.34 12.27 -7.46
CA ILE A 153 -11.60 12.72 -6.28
C ILE A 153 -10.38 13.49 -6.77
N THR A 154 -10.35 14.79 -6.49
CA THR A 154 -9.25 15.68 -6.88
C THR A 154 -8.49 16.19 -5.66
N ALA A 155 -7.24 16.55 -5.88
CA ALA A 155 -6.35 17.14 -4.89
C ALA A 155 -5.54 18.27 -5.52
N SER A 156 -5.02 19.19 -4.70
CA SER A 156 -4.13 20.25 -5.19
C SER A 156 -2.70 19.78 -5.48
N TYR A 157 -2.38 18.52 -5.17
CA TYR A 157 -1.05 17.93 -5.32
C TYR A 157 -1.14 16.46 -5.75
N CYS A 158 -0.14 15.99 -6.49
CA CYS A 158 0.05 14.60 -6.85
C CYS A 158 0.90 13.89 -5.79
N GLY A 159 0.37 12.85 -5.17
CA GLY A 159 1.08 12.13 -4.11
C GLY A 159 0.21 11.07 -3.44
N SER A 160 0.75 10.45 -2.39
CA SER A 160 0.02 9.47 -1.58
C SER A 160 -0.87 10.16 -0.56
N VAL A 161 -2.08 9.65 -0.39
CA VAL A 161 -2.99 10.09 0.68
C VAL A 161 -2.44 9.60 2.02
N LEU A 162 -2.42 10.45 3.02
CA LEU A 162 -1.91 10.19 4.36
C LEU A 162 -2.87 10.75 5.42
N PRO A 163 -2.85 10.24 6.66
CA PRO A 163 -3.62 10.82 7.74
C PRO A 163 -3.15 12.24 8.05
N GLY A 164 -4.07 13.16 8.27
CA GLY A 164 -3.75 14.56 8.56
C GLY A 164 -3.25 14.80 9.99
N SER A 165 -3.45 13.83 10.89
CA SER A 165 -2.86 13.79 12.22
C SER A 165 -2.32 12.41 12.55
N TRP A 166 -1.25 12.35 13.33
CA TRP A 166 -0.67 11.08 13.81
C TRP A 166 -1.45 10.49 15.01
N CYS A 167 -2.51 11.15 15.45
CA CYS A 167 -3.43 10.63 16.47
C CYS A 167 -4.62 9.99 15.76
N ASN A 168 -4.64 8.66 15.68
CA ASN A 168 -5.73 7.91 15.08
C ASN A 168 -6.15 6.80 16.04
N ALA A 169 -7.45 6.74 16.39
CA ALA A 169 -8.00 5.75 17.31
C ALA A 169 -7.88 4.30 16.79
N LEU A 170 -7.70 4.12 15.48
CA LEU A 170 -7.48 2.82 14.85
C LEU A 170 -6.01 2.36 14.94
N ARG A 171 -5.09 3.18 15.45
CA ARG A 171 -3.68 2.77 15.62
C ARG A 171 -3.51 1.90 16.86
N TYR A 172 -2.76 0.82 16.70
CA TYR A 172 -2.36 -0.03 17.80
C TYR A 172 -1.55 0.76 18.85
N PRO A 173 -1.92 0.70 20.14
CA PRO A 173 -1.22 1.41 21.19
C PRO A 173 0.13 0.74 21.47
N ILE A 174 1.22 1.35 20.99
CA ILE A 174 2.57 0.89 21.31
C ILE A 174 2.95 1.43 22.69
N ALA A 175 2.80 0.61 23.73
CA ALA A 175 3.31 0.93 25.06
C ALA A 175 4.83 0.69 25.09
N SER A 176 5.64 1.72 24.81
CA SER A 176 7.08 1.65 25.08
C SER A 176 7.49 2.74 26.08
N PRO A 177 7.90 2.37 27.31
CA PRO A 177 8.61 3.27 28.23
C PRO A 177 9.96 3.75 27.69
N PHE A 178 10.43 3.15 26.58
CA PHE A 178 11.66 3.51 25.86
C PHE A 178 11.41 4.30 24.59
N HIS A 179 10.16 4.69 24.30
CA HIS A 179 9.86 5.82 23.42
C HIS A 179 10.24 7.13 24.15
N LYS A 180 11.52 7.26 24.50
CA LYS A 180 12.12 8.59 24.62
C LYS A 180 11.77 9.30 23.33
N ALA A 181 11.19 10.49 23.46
CA ALA A 181 10.82 11.37 22.39
C ALA A 181 12.06 11.91 21.62
N ASN A 182 12.95 11.02 21.19
CA ASN A 182 14.24 11.35 20.57
C ASN A 182 14.37 10.93 19.10
N GLU A 183 13.29 10.46 18.46
CA GLU A 183 13.17 10.42 16.98
C GLU A 183 11.82 11.01 16.49
N LYS A 184 11.06 11.66 17.39
CA LYS A 184 9.73 12.23 17.08
C LYS A 184 9.75 13.57 16.34
N GLU A 185 10.91 14.22 16.21
CA GLU A 185 11.02 15.48 15.45
C GLU A 185 11.32 15.28 13.96
N ASP A 186 11.93 14.16 13.54
CA ASP A 186 12.42 14.06 12.15
C ASP A 186 11.33 13.64 11.15
N VAL A 187 10.46 12.68 11.52
CA VAL A 187 9.37 12.25 10.65
C VAL A 187 8.38 13.41 10.43
N SER A 188 7.98 14.13 11.47
CA SER A 188 7.10 15.31 11.30
C SER A 188 7.77 16.46 10.52
N ARG A 189 9.11 16.60 10.58
CA ARG A 189 9.88 17.63 9.84
C ARG A 189 10.21 17.22 8.39
N LEU A 190 10.30 15.92 8.09
CA LEU A 190 10.49 15.40 6.73
C LEU A 190 9.34 15.76 5.78
N PHE A 191 8.19 16.19 6.30
CA PHE A 191 6.96 16.48 5.53
C PHE A 191 6.49 17.93 5.63
N LEU A 192 7.41 18.90 5.79
CA LEU A 192 7.06 20.34 5.81
C LEU A 192 6.30 20.83 4.56
N GLN A 193 6.18 20.00 3.50
CA GLN A 193 5.37 20.26 2.31
C GLN A 193 4.19 19.29 2.18
N THR A 194 3.43 18.97 3.23
CA THR A 194 2.17 18.22 3.01
C THR A 194 1.16 19.06 2.22
N GLY A 195 0.66 18.52 1.11
CA GLY A 195 -0.51 19.05 0.42
C GLY A 195 -1.79 18.83 1.23
N ILE A 196 -2.78 19.71 1.09
CA ILE A 196 -4.13 19.48 1.62
C ILE A 196 -4.94 18.78 0.52
N LEU A 197 -5.53 17.63 0.83
CA LEU A 197 -6.46 16.95 -0.08
C LEU A 197 -7.81 17.66 -0.07
N ASP A 198 -8.42 17.72 1.11
CA ASP A 198 -9.62 18.49 1.42
C ASP A 198 -9.50 18.97 2.87
N PRO A 199 -9.59 20.29 3.15
CA PRO A 199 -9.52 20.82 4.51
C PRO A 199 -10.46 20.16 5.52
N LEU A 200 -11.59 19.60 5.06
CA LEU A 200 -12.60 18.97 5.91
C LEU A 200 -12.37 17.47 6.14
N SER A 201 -11.59 16.80 5.28
CA SER A 201 -11.35 15.34 5.37
C SER A 201 -10.41 14.94 6.51
N GLY A 202 -9.61 15.88 7.03
CA GLY A 202 -8.54 15.53 7.96
C GLY A 202 -7.47 14.63 7.34
N LEU A 203 -7.39 14.54 6.01
CA LEU A 203 -6.37 13.82 5.24
C LEU A 203 -5.43 14.79 4.53
N ARG A 204 -4.22 14.34 4.22
CA ARG A 204 -3.16 15.11 3.56
C ARG A 204 -2.61 14.35 2.37
N ILE A 205 -1.95 15.07 1.47
CA ILE A 205 -1.14 14.49 0.41
C ILE A 205 0.33 14.57 0.83
N GLY A 206 1.01 13.45 0.75
CA GLY A 206 2.43 13.32 1.05
C GLY A 206 3.21 12.67 -0.09
N PRO A 207 4.46 12.27 0.19
CA PRO A 207 5.33 11.68 -0.82
C PRO A 207 4.70 10.44 -1.46
N ILE A 208 4.81 10.30 -2.77
CA ILE A 208 4.23 9.21 -3.52
C ILE A 208 4.92 7.87 -3.17
N ASN A 209 4.10 6.85 -2.95
CA ASN A 209 4.51 5.47 -2.75
C ASN A 209 4.29 4.65 -4.02
N ASP A 210 5.10 4.88 -5.06
CA ASP A 210 5.03 4.18 -6.34
C ASP A 210 6.29 3.34 -6.61
N SER A 211 6.12 2.23 -7.33
CA SER A 211 7.19 1.37 -7.83
C SER A 211 8.33 2.11 -8.53
N VAL A 212 8.06 3.22 -9.22
CA VAL A 212 9.08 4.02 -9.92
C VAL A 212 10.08 4.67 -8.95
N PHE A 213 9.70 4.87 -7.68
CA PHE A 213 10.57 5.41 -6.62
C PHE A 213 11.02 4.34 -5.62
N LEU A 214 10.67 3.06 -5.85
CA LEU A 214 10.95 1.93 -4.97
C LEU A 214 12.01 1.00 -5.59
N ASP A 215 13.26 1.11 -5.14
CA ASP A 215 14.32 0.13 -5.36
C ASP A 215 14.78 -0.32 -3.99
N TYR A 216 14.39 -1.52 -3.58
CA TYR A 216 14.81 -2.00 -2.26
C TYR A 216 16.22 -2.62 -2.37
N PRO A 217 17.18 -2.24 -1.51
CA PRO A 217 17.05 -1.33 -0.37
C PRO A 217 17.32 0.17 -0.70
N ASN A 218 17.81 0.49 -1.90
CA ASN A 218 18.20 1.85 -2.34
C ASN A 218 17.04 2.76 -2.76
N GLN A 219 16.15 3.07 -1.81
CA GLN A 219 14.95 3.86 -2.11
C GLN A 219 15.26 5.33 -2.33
N VAL A 220 14.48 5.95 -3.23
CA VAL A 220 14.51 7.41 -3.40
C VAL A 220 14.10 8.08 -2.08
N PRO A 221 14.89 9.02 -1.55
CA PRO A 221 14.55 9.74 -0.32
C PRO A 221 13.15 10.36 -0.40
N LEU A 222 12.36 10.25 0.67
CA LEU A 222 10.96 10.71 0.69
C LEU A 222 10.78 12.17 0.27
N LYS A 223 11.70 13.05 0.67
CA LYS A 223 11.70 14.48 0.29
C LYS A 223 11.78 14.73 -1.23
N LEU A 224 12.18 13.73 -2.01
CA LEU A 224 12.27 13.77 -3.46
C LEU A 224 11.08 13.08 -4.14
N CYS A 225 10.16 12.51 -3.37
CA CYS A 225 8.98 11.80 -3.86
C CYS A 225 7.72 12.69 -3.80
N GLY A 226 7.87 14.02 -3.76
CA GLY A 226 6.76 14.97 -3.66
C GLY A 226 6.32 15.27 -2.22
N PRO A 227 5.08 15.74 -2.01
CA PRO A 227 4.00 15.78 -2.99
C PRO A 227 4.24 16.84 -4.07
N PHE A 228 3.88 16.51 -5.30
CA PHE A 228 4.14 17.32 -6.48
C PHE A 228 2.99 18.29 -6.75
N ARG A 229 3.28 19.50 -7.20
CA ARG A 229 2.27 20.56 -7.44
C ARG A 229 1.52 20.41 -8.75
N SER A 230 2.06 19.62 -9.67
CA SER A 230 1.51 19.39 -10.99
C SER A 230 1.91 18.02 -11.52
N ASP A 231 1.18 17.57 -12.53
CA ASP A 231 1.52 16.36 -13.28
C ASP A 231 2.91 16.47 -13.93
N GLN A 232 3.32 17.68 -14.32
CA GLN A 232 4.65 17.96 -14.84
C GLN A 232 5.75 17.67 -13.80
N GLU A 233 5.62 18.22 -12.58
CA GLU A 233 6.63 18.02 -11.52
C GLU A 233 6.72 16.54 -11.13
N TRP A 234 5.58 15.84 -11.10
CA TRP A 234 5.55 14.38 -10.90
C TRP A 234 6.25 13.63 -12.04
N MET A 235 5.97 13.97 -13.31
CA MET A 235 6.58 13.35 -14.48
C MET A 235 8.11 13.57 -14.50
N GLU A 236 8.57 14.78 -14.20
CA GLU A 236 9.99 15.10 -14.07
C GLU A 236 10.66 14.25 -12.98
N ALA A 237 10.03 14.15 -11.81
CA ALA A 237 10.54 13.30 -10.74
C ALA A 237 10.55 11.82 -11.14
N ALA A 238 9.49 11.31 -11.79
CA ALA A 238 9.43 9.93 -12.25
C ALA A 238 10.50 9.62 -13.31
N ALA A 239 10.79 10.58 -14.19
CA ALA A 239 11.77 10.45 -15.28
C ALA A 239 13.23 10.62 -14.81
N TYR A 240 13.51 11.47 -13.81
CA TYR A 240 14.88 11.81 -13.43
C TYR A 240 15.29 11.33 -12.04
N LEU A 241 14.33 11.13 -11.14
CA LEU A 241 14.55 10.66 -9.76
C LEU A 241 14.05 9.22 -9.55
N GLY A 242 13.21 8.71 -10.46
CA GLY A 242 12.88 7.30 -10.55
C GLY A 242 14.13 6.48 -10.83
N ILE A 243 14.26 5.30 -10.21
CA ILE A 243 15.53 4.57 -10.19
C ILE A 243 16.04 4.23 -11.61
N PRO A 244 17.22 4.70 -12.01
CA PRO A 244 17.97 4.11 -13.10
C PRO A 244 18.89 3.02 -12.53
N GLY A 245 18.57 1.73 -12.76
CA GLY A 245 19.61 0.69 -12.73
C GLY A 245 19.40 -0.68 -12.06
N THR A 246 18.20 -1.27 -11.92
CA THR A 246 18.08 -2.66 -11.35
C THR A 246 17.18 -3.66 -12.09
N ARG A 247 16.76 -3.45 -13.35
CA ARG A 247 16.22 -4.55 -14.18
C ARG A 247 17.34 -5.28 -14.92
N THR A 248 17.89 -6.34 -14.31
CA THR A 248 18.87 -7.22 -14.94
C THR A 248 18.28 -7.97 -16.14
N THR A 249 18.71 -7.56 -17.32
CA THR A 249 19.22 -8.39 -18.44
C THR A 249 18.69 -9.82 -18.60
N ASP A 250 17.40 -9.99 -18.89
CA ASP A 250 16.94 -10.81 -20.04
C ASP A 250 15.45 -10.60 -20.35
N ILE A 251 15.13 -9.37 -20.79
CA ILE A 251 14.12 -9.07 -21.82
C ILE A 251 14.76 -7.98 -22.69
N LYS A 252 15.64 -8.38 -23.60
CA LYS A 252 16.52 -7.52 -24.42
C LYS A 252 15.74 -6.58 -25.35
N ASN A 253 15.22 -5.46 -24.82
CA ASN A 253 14.86 -4.19 -25.51
C ASN A 253 13.55 -3.54 -25.01
N ARG A 254 13.34 -3.40 -23.69
CA ARG A 254 12.29 -2.49 -23.17
C ARG A 254 12.82 -1.61 -22.05
N TYR A 255 13.39 -0.49 -22.45
CA TYR A 255 13.71 0.65 -21.60
C TYR A 255 12.43 1.41 -21.24
N SER A 256 11.58 0.89 -20.37
CA SER A 256 10.39 1.64 -19.94
C SER A 256 10.75 3.00 -19.34
N PHE A 257 11.91 3.08 -18.66
CA PHE A 257 12.46 4.31 -18.11
C PHE A 257 13.05 5.23 -19.20
N ASP A 258 13.98 4.76 -20.04
CA ASP A 258 14.53 5.62 -21.10
C ASP A 258 13.45 6.04 -22.09
N LYS A 259 12.41 5.21 -22.32
CA LYS A 259 11.22 5.60 -23.09
C LYS A 259 10.36 6.61 -22.34
N LEU A 260 10.27 6.56 -21.02
CA LEU A 260 9.60 7.59 -20.23
C LEU A 260 10.35 8.92 -20.34
N VAL A 261 11.69 8.90 -20.23
CA VAL A 261 12.56 10.08 -20.43
C VAL A 261 12.43 10.61 -21.86
N GLU A 262 12.52 9.75 -22.88
CA GLU A 262 12.36 10.14 -24.29
C GLU A 262 10.98 10.75 -24.56
N VAL A 263 9.90 10.12 -24.06
CA VAL A 263 8.53 10.66 -24.18
C VAL A 263 8.42 11.99 -23.46
N PHE A 264 9.01 12.13 -22.27
CA PHE A 264 9.03 13.38 -21.53
C PHE A 264 9.79 14.48 -22.29
N ASP A 265 10.97 14.19 -22.82
CA ASP A 265 11.77 15.13 -23.61
C ASP A 265 11.07 15.55 -24.91
N ILE A 266 10.31 14.64 -25.54
CA ILE A 266 9.45 14.96 -26.67
C ILE A 266 8.30 15.88 -26.22
N ALA A 267 7.56 15.50 -25.18
CA ALA A 267 6.42 16.28 -24.67
C ALA A 267 6.82 17.72 -24.29
N LYS A 268 7.98 17.86 -23.65
CA LYS A 268 8.57 19.16 -23.29
C LYS A 268 8.72 20.09 -24.49
N GLN A 269 9.04 19.57 -25.67
CA GLN A 269 9.18 20.38 -26.91
C GLN A 269 7.85 20.95 -27.43
N PHE A 270 6.72 20.33 -27.09
CA PHE A 270 5.39 20.76 -27.56
C PHE A 270 4.65 21.63 -26.53
N GLU A 271 4.87 21.41 -25.24
CA GLU A 271 4.19 22.15 -24.17
C GLU A 271 4.97 23.40 -23.72
N TYR A 272 6.27 23.48 -23.99
CA TYR A 272 7.15 24.58 -23.53
C TYR A 272 8.16 25.02 -24.62
N PRO A 273 7.71 25.75 -25.67
CA PRO A 273 8.58 26.24 -26.74
C PRO A 273 9.60 27.31 -26.30
#